data_AF-A0A539DB72-F1
#
_entry.id   AF-A0A539DB72-F1
#
_cell.length_a   1.000
_cell.length_b   1.000
_cell.length_c   1.000
_cell.angle_alpha   90.00
_cell.angle_beta   90.00
_cell.angle_gamma   90.00
#
_symmetry.space_group_name_H-M   'P 1'
#
loop_
_entity.id
_entity.type
_entity.pdbx_description
1 polymer ?
#
loop_
_entity_poly.entity_id
_entity_poly.type
_entity_poly.pdbx_seq_one_letter_code
_entity_poly.pdbx_strand_id
1 'polypeptide(L)'
;MLDLGLAIAHHIAVFGLVALLAMEGLALRDGAVDPVRLVKIDGRYGLVAGLVIAIGVCRVFQGGKGWAFYEANPFFWGKVGLFLVLGLVSIGPTLLFIRWRKAAAGATPFTPPAAELKRARTLVGLEALLLVPLLACAAAMARYPF
;
A
#
# COMPACT_ATOMS: atom_id res chain seq x y z
N MET A 1 -5.00 8.45 -25.90
CA MET A 1 -5.30 7.04 -25.56
C MET A 1 -4.37 6.47 -24.49
N LEU A 2 -3.04 6.67 -24.58
CA LEU A 2 -2.10 6.21 -23.55
C LEU A 2 -2.34 6.82 -22.15
N ASP A 3 -2.61 8.13 -22.06
CA ASP A 3 -2.92 8.82 -20.80
C ASP A 3 -4.12 8.19 -20.06
N LEU A 4 -5.22 7.93 -20.78
CA LEU A 4 -6.41 7.26 -20.24
C LEU A 4 -6.09 5.84 -19.75
N GLY A 5 -5.34 5.06 -20.53
CA GLY A 5 -4.92 3.71 -20.14
C GLY A 5 -4.08 3.70 -18.87
N LEU A 6 -3.11 4.61 -18.76
CA LEU A 6 -2.29 4.78 -17.56
C LEU A 6 -3.13 5.22 -16.36
N ALA A 7 -4.10 6.11 -16.56
CA ALA A 7 -5.01 6.51 -15.49
C ALA A 7 -5.83 5.32 -14.98
N ILE A 8 -6.45 4.54 -15.87
CA ILE A 8 -7.24 3.34 -15.49
C ILE A 8 -6.36 2.33 -14.75
N ALA A 9 -5.19 2.01 -15.31
CA ALA A 9 -4.25 1.06 -14.71
C ALA A 9 -3.80 1.52 -13.31
N HIS A 10 -3.54 2.81 -13.13
CA HIS A 10 -3.17 3.37 -11.82
C HIS A 10 -4.28 3.22 -10.79
N HIS A 11 -5.54 3.50 -11.16
CA HIS A 11 -6.67 3.34 -10.23
C HIS A 11 -6.87 1.87 -9.85
N ILE A 12 -6.81 0.95 -10.82
CA ILE A 12 -6.89 -0.49 -10.54
C ILE A 12 -5.78 -0.92 -9.57
N ALA A 13 -4.54 -0.46 -9.79
CA ALA A 13 -3.43 -0.76 -8.89
C ALA A 13 -3.67 -0.19 -7.48
N VAL A 14 -4.14 1.06 -7.34
CA VAL A 14 -4.46 1.66 -6.04
C VAL A 14 -5.58 0.89 -5.33
N PHE A 15 -6.68 0.57 -6.00
CA PHE A 15 -7.76 -0.22 -5.38
C PHE A 15 -7.31 -1.65 -5.04
N GLY A 16 -6.47 -2.26 -5.88
CA GLY A 16 -5.83 -3.54 -5.59
C GLY A 16 -4.97 -3.49 -4.33
N LEU A 17 -4.21 -2.41 -4.13
CA LEU A 17 -3.41 -2.17 -2.93
C LEU A 17 -4.29 -2.10 -1.69
N VAL A 18 -5.39 -1.33 -1.74
CA VAL A 18 -6.37 -1.26 -0.63
C VAL A 18 -6.98 -2.63 -0.33
N ALA A 19 -7.34 -3.39 -1.35
CA ALA A 19 -7.91 -4.73 -1.18
C ALA A 19 -6.90 -5.71 -0.54
N LEU A 20 -5.63 -5.66 -0.94
CA LEU A 20 -4.57 -6.49 -0.36
C LEU A 20 -4.34 -6.16 1.12
N LEU A 21 -4.28 -4.88 1.47
CA LEU A 21 -4.17 -4.43 2.85
C LEU A 21 -5.36 -4.86 3.71
N ALA A 22 -6.58 -4.77 3.16
CA ALA A 22 -7.78 -5.26 3.85
C ALA A 22 -7.73 -6.78 4.09
N MET A 23 -7.22 -7.56 3.14
CA MET A 23 -7.02 -8.99 3.31
C MET A 23 -6.01 -9.32 4.40
N GLU A 24 -4.93 -8.54 4.56
CA GLU A 24 -4.00 -8.69 5.69
C GLU A 24 -4.68 -8.40 7.02
N GLY A 25 -5.42 -7.28 7.11
CA GLY A 25 -6.18 -6.93 8.30
C GLY A 25 -7.15 -8.03 8.72
N LEU A 26 -7.87 -8.61 7.75
CA LEU A 26 -8.76 -9.75 7.97
C LEU A 26 -8.01 -11.01 8.42
N ALA A 27 -6.88 -11.32 7.78
CA ALA A 27 -6.07 -12.49 8.14
C ALA A 27 -5.48 -12.40 9.55
N LEU A 28 -5.29 -11.19 10.08
CA LEU A 28 -4.82 -10.95 11.44
C LEU A 28 -5.93 -10.95 12.50
N ARG A 29 -7.22 -10.97 12.13
CA ARG A 29 -8.34 -10.70 13.05
C ARG A 29 -8.49 -11.75 14.15
N ASP A 30 -8.40 -13.02 13.80
CA ASP A 30 -8.77 -14.13 14.69
C ASP A 30 -7.57 -14.67 15.50
N GLY A 31 -6.36 -14.16 15.24
CA GLY A 31 -5.12 -14.41 15.99
C GLY A 31 -4.40 -15.71 15.64
N ALA A 32 -5.14 -16.72 15.18
CA ALA A 32 -4.58 -17.85 14.44
C ALA A 32 -4.40 -17.44 12.97
N VAL A 33 -3.21 -17.59 12.41
CA VAL A 33 -2.87 -17.12 11.06
C VAL A 33 -2.33 -18.26 10.19
N ASP A 34 -2.40 -18.07 8.87
CA ASP A 34 -1.62 -18.83 7.89
C ASP A 34 -0.44 -17.94 7.44
N PRO A 35 0.78 -18.18 7.95
CA PRO A 35 1.93 -17.34 7.63
C PRO A 35 2.36 -17.42 6.17
N VAL A 36 2.13 -18.56 5.49
CA VAL A 36 2.49 -18.72 4.07
C VAL A 36 1.57 -17.87 3.21
N ARG A 37 0.26 -17.91 3.49
CA ARG A 37 -0.72 -17.05 2.81
C ARG A 37 -0.46 -15.57 3.12
N LEU A 38 -0.14 -15.24 4.36
CA LEU A 38 0.11 -13.86 4.78
C LEU A 38 1.31 -13.25 4.05
N VAL A 39 2.45 -13.97 3.97
CA VAL A 39 3.63 -13.54 3.18
C VAL A 39 3.30 -13.41 1.68
N LYS A 40 2.40 -14.25 1.14
CA LYS A 40 1.99 -14.13 -0.27
C LYS A 40 1.12 -12.89 -0.52
N ILE A 41 0.22 -12.56 0.40
CA ILE A 41 -0.62 -11.36 0.32
C ILE A 41 0.28 -10.12 0.42
N ASP A 42 1.16 -10.08 1.41
CA ASP A 42 2.12 -9.00 1.64
C ASP A 42 3.11 -8.81 0.47
N GLY A 43 3.63 -9.90 -0.09
CA GLY A 43 4.45 -9.82 -1.31
C GLY A 43 3.69 -9.26 -2.52
N ARG A 44 2.40 -9.58 -2.67
CA ARG A 44 1.55 -9.01 -3.72
C ARG A 44 1.24 -7.53 -3.45
N TYR A 45 1.03 -7.16 -2.18
CA TYR A 45 0.85 -5.77 -1.77
C TYR A 45 2.07 -4.92 -2.17
N GLY A 46 3.28 -5.38 -1.82
CA GLY A 46 4.53 -4.72 -2.21
C GLY A 46 4.72 -4.63 -3.73
N LEU A 47 4.41 -5.68 -4.47
CA LEU A 47 4.43 -5.66 -5.94
C LEU A 47 3.48 -4.60 -6.51
N VAL A 48 2.24 -4.58 -6.03
CA VAL A 48 1.22 -3.62 -6.49
C VAL A 48 1.61 -2.19 -6.10
N ALA A 49 2.19 -1.97 -4.92
CA ALA A 49 2.74 -0.68 -4.52
C ALA A 49 3.83 -0.19 -5.49
N GLY A 50 4.73 -1.09 -5.92
CA GLY A 50 5.71 -0.80 -6.96
C GLY A 50 5.06 -0.41 -8.30
N LEU A 51 3.99 -1.10 -8.71
CA LEU A 51 3.23 -0.75 -9.91
C LEU A 51 2.55 0.62 -9.80
N VAL A 52 1.99 0.97 -8.63
CA VAL A 52 1.41 2.30 -8.38
C VAL A 52 2.46 3.38 -8.61
N ILE A 53 3.69 3.21 -8.09
CA ILE A 53 4.79 4.15 -8.31
C ILE A 53 5.17 4.22 -9.79
N ALA A 54 5.44 3.08 -10.42
CA ALA A 54 5.89 3.03 -11.82
C ALA A 54 4.88 3.70 -12.76
N ILE A 55 3.60 3.36 -12.64
CA ILE A 55 2.53 3.98 -13.44
C ILE A 55 2.38 5.45 -13.08
N GLY A 56 2.48 5.81 -11.80
CA GLY A 56 2.41 7.20 -11.34
C GLY A 56 3.50 8.07 -11.97
N VAL A 57 4.74 7.58 -12.01
CA VAL A 57 5.86 8.25 -12.67
C VAL A 57 5.62 8.39 -14.17
N CYS A 58 5.17 7.33 -14.85
CA CYS A 58 4.79 7.42 -16.26
C CYS A 58 3.72 8.51 -16.52
N ARG A 59 2.75 8.66 -15.62
CA ARG A 59 1.71 9.70 -15.72
C ARG A 59 2.24 11.11 -15.49
N VAL A 60 3.34 11.29 -14.75
CA VAL A 60 3.96 12.62 -14.58
C VAL A 60 4.62 13.06 -15.89
N PHE A 61 5.33 12.17 -16.58
CA PHE A 61 6.07 12.50 -17.80
C PHE A 61 5.24 12.43 -19.08
N GLN A 62 4.30 11.49 -19.16
CA GLN A 62 3.52 11.20 -20.37
C GLN A 62 2.04 11.63 -20.22
N GLY A 63 1.66 12.16 -19.06
CA GLY A 63 0.28 12.55 -18.79
C GLY A 63 -0.06 13.94 -19.29
N GLY A 64 -1.35 14.18 -19.53
CA GLY A 64 -1.84 15.36 -20.27
C GLY A 64 -1.62 16.74 -19.61
N LYS A 65 -1.20 16.83 -18.34
CA LYS A 65 -1.03 18.11 -17.61
C LYS A 65 0.38 18.69 -17.65
N GLY A 66 1.39 17.92 -18.06
CA GLY A 66 2.80 18.35 -18.08
C GLY A 66 3.44 18.53 -16.70
N TRP A 67 4.78 18.54 -16.64
CA TRP A 67 5.56 18.59 -15.39
C TRP A 67 5.24 19.79 -14.49
N ALA A 68 5.06 20.98 -15.08
CA ALA A 68 4.83 22.22 -14.32
C ALA A 68 3.60 22.16 -13.39
N PHE A 69 2.56 21.42 -13.79
CA PHE A 69 1.39 21.17 -12.95
C PHE A 69 1.74 20.37 -11.69
N TYR A 70 2.63 19.39 -11.79
CA TYR A 70 3.00 18.52 -10.67
C TYR A 70 3.96 19.20 -9.70
N GLU A 71 4.95 19.92 -10.23
CA GLU A 71 5.97 20.61 -9.41
C GLU A 71 5.35 21.65 -8.49
N ALA A 72 4.44 22.49 -9.02
CA ALA A 72 3.80 23.58 -8.28
C ALA A 72 2.64 23.11 -7.37
N ASN A 73 2.25 21.83 -7.41
CA ASN A 73 1.09 21.33 -6.69
C ASN A 73 1.51 20.68 -5.36
N PRO A 74 1.27 21.33 -4.20
CA PRO A 74 1.69 20.80 -2.91
C PRO A 74 1.02 19.45 -2.57
N PHE A 75 -0.19 19.19 -3.10
CA PHE A 75 -0.89 17.93 -2.87
C PHE A 75 -0.26 16.76 -3.65
N PHE A 76 0.45 17.04 -4.75
CA PHE A 76 1.26 16.02 -5.41
C PHE A 76 2.39 15.54 -4.49
N TRP A 77 3.17 16.47 -3.92
CA TRP A 77 4.24 16.14 -2.99
C TRP A 77 3.72 15.52 -1.69
N GLY A 78 2.60 16.00 -1.16
CA GLY A 78 1.92 15.39 -0.01
C GLY A 78 1.54 13.93 -0.27
N LYS A 79 0.97 13.64 -1.44
CA LYS A 79 0.66 12.26 -1.86
C LYS A 79 1.91 11.40 -1.98
N VAL A 80 2.98 11.91 -2.59
CA VAL A 80 4.26 11.17 -2.73
C VAL A 80 4.86 10.86 -1.36
N GLY A 81 4.92 11.86 -0.46
CA GLY A 81 5.42 11.69 0.90
C GLY A 81 4.60 10.69 1.71
N LEU A 82 3.26 10.77 1.65
CA LEU A 82 2.37 9.80 2.31
C LEU A 82 2.56 8.38 1.78
N PHE A 83 2.72 8.22 0.47
CA PHE A 83 2.97 6.90 -0.13
C PHE A 83 4.33 6.33 0.31
N LEU A 84 5.35 7.17 0.46
CA LEU A 84 6.65 6.76 1.00
C LEU A 84 6.54 6.33 2.46
N VAL A 85 5.83 7.09 3.30
CA VAL A 85 5.58 6.73 4.71
C VAL A 85 4.84 5.39 4.80
N LEU A 86 3.81 5.20 3.96
CA LEU A 86 3.06 3.94 3.89
C LEU A 86 3.99 2.76 3.54
N GLY A 87 4.88 2.92 2.56
CA GLY A 87 5.89 1.90 2.23
C GLY A 87 6.87 1.61 3.39
N LEU A 88 7.29 2.64 4.14
CA LEU A 88 8.16 2.47 5.31
C LEU A 88 7.47 1.73 6.46
N VAL A 89 6.20 2.04 6.72
CA VAL A 89 5.40 1.35 7.75
C VAL A 89 5.23 -0.14 7.40
N SER A 90 5.01 -0.44 6.11
CA SER A 90 4.83 -1.80 5.59
C SER A 90 6.03 -2.74 5.80
N ILE A 91 7.25 -2.20 5.91
CA ILE A 91 8.44 -3.00 6.25
C ILE A 91 8.24 -3.76 7.59
N GLY A 92 7.57 -3.13 8.57
CA GLY A 92 7.34 -3.72 9.88
C GLY A 92 6.53 -5.03 9.83
N PRO A 93 5.29 -5.02 9.30
CA PRO A 93 4.49 -6.22 9.07
C PRO A 93 5.21 -7.28 8.22
N THR A 94 5.84 -6.89 7.09
CA THR A 94 6.56 -7.82 6.22
C THR A 94 7.60 -8.65 6.98
N LEU A 95 8.41 -8.00 7.82
CA LEU A 95 9.43 -8.69 8.62
C LEU A 95 8.81 -9.66 9.63
N LEU A 96 7.68 -9.29 10.26
CA LEU A 96 6.94 -10.16 11.18
C LEU A 96 6.39 -11.38 10.45
N PHE A 97 5.76 -11.20 9.29
CA PHE A 97 5.15 -12.28 8.52
C PHE A 97 6.19 -13.28 8.03
N ILE A 98 7.33 -12.80 7.53
CA ILE A 98 8.47 -13.65 7.14
C ILE A 98 8.99 -14.44 8.34
N ARG A 99 9.13 -13.80 9.50
CA ARG A 99 9.58 -14.47 10.73
C ARG A 99 8.58 -15.55 11.16
N TRP A 100 7.29 -15.28 11.15
CA TRP A 100 6.25 -16.27 11.48
C TRP A 100 6.25 -17.44 10.51
N ARG A 101 6.43 -17.18 9.21
CA ARG A 101 6.54 -18.26 8.21
C ARG A 101 7.72 -19.20 8.51
N LYS A 102 8.86 -18.66 8.93
CA LYS A 102 10.02 -19.45 9.35
C LYS A 102 9.74 -20.22 10.64
N ALA A 103 9.17 -19.56 11.64
CA ALA A 103 8.88 -20.15 12.95
C ALA A 103 7.78 -21.24 12.90
N ALA A 104 6.81 -21.10 12.00
CA ALA A 104 5.74 -22.08 11.86
C ALA A 104 6.22 -23.43 11.32
N ALA A 105 7.36 -23.48 10.62
CA ALA A 105 7.92 -24.71 10.05
C ALA A 105 6.90 -25.57 9.26
N GLY A 106 5.92 -24.93 8.61
CA GLY A 106 4.83 -25.59 7.86
C GLY A 106 3.54 -25.82 8.64
N ALA A 107 3.51 -25.58 9.95
CA ALA A 107 2.31 -25.68 10.76
C ALA A 107 1.28 -24.60 10.39
N THR A 108 0.04 -25.05 10.13
CA THR A 108 -1.10 -24.17 9.85
C THR A 108 -2.34 -24.73 10.55
N PRO A 109 -3.03 -23.94 11.41
CA PRO A 109 -2.77 -22.55 11.74
C PRO A 109 -1.57 -22.36 12.70
N PHE A 110 -0.93 -21.20 12.61
CA PHE A 110 0.14 -20.75 13.52
C PHE A 110 -0.40 -19.65 14.42
N THR A 111 -0.05 -19.67 15.71
CA THR A 111 -0.44 -18.62 16.66
C THR A 111 0.80 -17.80 17.03
N PRO A 112 0.94 -16.57 16.50
CA PRO A 112 2.08 -15.71 16.83
C PRO A 112 2.06 -15.28 18.30
N PRO A 113 3.22 -14.89 18.87
CA PRO A 113 3.25 -14.25 20.19
C PRO A 113 2.33 -13.03 20.24
N ALA A 114 1.55 -12.89 21.31
CA ALA A 114 0.50 -11.87 21.43
C ALA A 114 1.00 -10.43 21.19
N ALA A 115 2.21 -10.11 21.65
CA ALA A 115 2.84 -8.81 21.43
C ALA A 115 3.12 -8.52 19.94
N GLU A 116 3.53 -9.54 19.19
CA GLU A 116 3.83 -9.41 17.76
C GLU A 116 2.56 -9.31 16.94
N LEU A 117 1.54 -10.08 17.28
CA LEU A 117 0.22 -10.01 16.67
C LEU A 117 -0.41 -8.62 16.87
N LYS A 118 -0.32 -8.07 18.10
CA LYS A 118 -0.78 -6.70 18.40
C LYS A 118 -0.02 -5.68 17.55
N ARG A 119 1.32 -5.80 17.48
CA ARG A 119 2.16 -4.91 16.67
C ARG A 119 1.78 -4.96 15.20
N ALA A 120 1.59 -6.15 14.62
CA ALA A 120 1.19 -6.30 13.23
C ALA A 120 -0.17 -5.63 12.96
N ARG A 121 -1.18 -5.86 13.82
CA ARG A 121 -2.49 -5.22 13.71
C ARG A 121 -2.41 -3.70 13.78
N THR A 122 -1.59 -3.15 14.69
CA THR A 122 -1.40 -1.70 14.80
C THR A 122 -0.75 -1.11 13.55
N LEU A 123 0.26 -1.78 12.99
CA LEU A 123 0.96 -1.29 11.79
C LEU A 123 0.06 -1.37 10.55
N VAL A 124 -0.62 -2.50 10.32
CA VAL A 124 -1.59 -2.65 9.22
C VAL A 124 -2.76 -1.66 9.37
N GLY A 125 -3.23 -1.44 10.60
CA GLY A 125 -4.25 -0.42 10.88
C GLY A 125 -3.77 1.01 10.62
N LEU A 126 -2.50 1.30 10.93
CA LEU A 126 -1.88 2.59 10.63
C LEU A 126 -1.74 2.80 9.11
N GLU A 127 -1.37 1.78 8.35
CA GLU A 127 -1.35 1.83 6.88
C GLU A 127 -2.75 2.14 6.33
N ALA A 128 -3.78 1.48 6.85
CA ALA A 128 -5.16 1.73 6.44
C ALA A 128 -5.60 3.17 6.77
N LEU A 129 -5.18 3.70 7.92
CA LEU A 129 -5.43 5.10 8.29
C LEU A 129 -4.70 6.08 7.36
N LEU A 130 -3.46 5.78 6.96
CA LEU A 130 -2.66 6.61 6.04
C LEU A 130 -3.26 6.69 4.63
N LEU A 131 -4.07 5.71 4.22
CA LEU A 131 -4.81 5.79 2.95
C LEU A 131 -5.79 6.97 2.90
N VAL A 132 -6.35 7.40 4.05
CA VAL A 132 -7.31 8.51 4.09
C VAL A 132 -6.70 9.83 3.62
N PRO A 133 -5.63 10.36 4.24
CA PRO A 133 -4.98 11.57 3.75
C PRO A 133 -4.35 11.37 2.37
N LEU A 134 -3.88 10.17 2.03
CA LEU A 134 -3.33 9.88 0.70
C LEU A 134 -4.38 10.09 -0.40
N LEU A 135 -5.59 9.56 -0.20
CA LEU A 135 -6.73 9.75 -1.11
C LEU A 135 -7.23 11.20 -1.12
N ALA A 136 -7.22 11.87 0.04
CA ALA A 136 -7.56 13.29 0.12
C ALA A 136 -6.59 14.15 -0.70
N CYS A 137 -5.27 13.92 -0.59
CA CYS A 137 -4.28 14.59 -1.43
C CYS A 137 -4.48 14.29 -2.91
N ALA A 138 -4.80 13.05 -3.29
CA ALA A 138 -5.09 12.71 -4.68
C ALA A 138 -6.31 13.46 -5.23
N ALA A 139 -7.38 13.58 -4.44
CA ALA A 139 -8.58 14.33 -4.81
C ALA A 139 -8.34 15.84 -4.87
N ALA A 140 -7.62 16.40 -3.89
CA ALA A 140 -7.25 17.81 -3.84
C ALA A 140 -6.34 18.21 -5.01
N MET A 141 -5.35 17.37 -5.31
CA MET A 141 -4.46 17.53 -6.47
C MET A 141 -5.26 17.63 -7.78
N ALA A 142 -6.30 16.81 -7.96
CA ALA A 142 -7.12 16.83 -9.17
C ALA A 142 -7.88 18.15 -9.38
N ARG A 143 -8.18 18.87 -8.29
CA ARG A 143 -8.93 20.14 -8.26
C ARG A 143 -8.05 21.37 -8.03
N TYR A 144 -6.72 21.20 -7.99
CA TYR A 144 -5.80 22.30 -7.75
C TYR A 144 -5.89 23.33 -8.90
N PRO A 145 -6.14 24.62 -8.61
CA PRO A 145 -6.17 25.66 -9.63
C PRO A 145 -4.74 25.86 -10.16
N PHE A 146 -4.56 25.59 -11.44
CA PHE A 146 -3.30 25.75 -12.16
C PHE A 146 -3.60 26.27 -13.56
#